data_AF-E3FL32-F1
#
_entry.id   AF-E3FL32-F1
#
_cell.length_a   1.000
_cell.length_b   1.000
_cell.length_c   1.000
_cell.angle_alpha   90.00
_cell.angle_beta   90.00
_cell.angle_gamma   90.00
#
_symmetry.space_group_name_H-M   'P 1'
#
loop_
_entity.id
_entity.type
_entity.pdbx_description
1 polymer ?
#
loop_
_entity_poly.entity_id
_entity_poly.type
_entity_poly.pdbx_seq_one_letter_code
_entity_poly.pdbx_strand_id
1 'polypeptide(L)'
;MPKKPEAKSQKTSSARPVKRTPTRTAKAAKPAAQKAASKSSPKASQARAGTKAPRTQSTQAVTQLVDALKTHPQQKDLVTAGQQKDQLLRSLIPLYLARALNLEVTSGTTSRFWGTFGVSYAAPNAAKALRMNTGYAQETRKGKTITSKGVRYVEQAIKQVRA
;
A
#
# COMPACT_ATOMS: atom_id res chain seq x y z
N MET A 1 -15.07 -13.23 -54.62
CA MET A 1 -13.96 -12.25 -54.76
C MET A 1 -14.34 -10.93 -54.07
N PRO A 2 -13.88 -10.66 -52.85
CA PRO A 2 -13.93 -9.32 -52.25
C PRO A 2 -12.61 -8.54 -52.50
N LYS A 3 -12.76 -7.24 -52.70
CA LYS A 3 -11.74 -6.27 -53.15
C LYS A 3 -10.81 -5.81 -52.01
N LYS A 4 -9.55 -5.50 -52.38
CA LYS A 4 -8.44 -4.79 -51.69
C LYS A 4 -8.81 -3.88 -50.50
N PRO A 5 -7.87 -3.76 -49.53
CA PRO A 5 -7.54 -2.47 -48.92
C PRO A 5 -6.08 -2.08 -49.18
N GLU A 6 -5.85 -0.86 -49.66
CA GLU A 6 -4.53 -0.26 -49.94
C GLU A 6 -4.26 0.93 -49.01
N ALA A 7 -3.17 0.79 -48.25
CA ALA A 7 -2.13 1.74 -47.82
C ALA A 7 -2.35 3.26 -47.58
N LYS A 8 -1.81 3.68 -46.42
CA LYS A 8 -0.86 4.81 -46.13
C LYS A 8 -1.33 6.29 -46.20
N SER A 9 -1.07 7.02 -45.09
CA SER A 9 -0.47 8.38 -45.06
C SER A 9 -0.07 8.75 -43.61
N GLN A 10 1.24 8.88 -43.27
CA GLN A 10 2.06 10.13 -43.17
C GLN A 10 1.56 11.07 -42.05
N LYS A 11 2.24 11.36 -40.92
CA LYS A 11 3.64 11.69 -40.53
C LYS A 11 4.16 13.04 -41.07
N THR A 12 3.91 14.12 -40.30
CA THR A 12 4.62 15.43 -40.33
C THR A 12 4.54 16.06 -38.92
N SER A 13 5.59 16.05 -38.09
CA SER A 13 6.66 17.07 -37.96
C SER A 13 6.21 18.40 -37.34
N SER A 14 6.45 18.59 -36.03
CA SER A 14 6.39 19.89 -35.36
C SER A 14 7.76 20.29 -34.84
N ALA A 15 8.35 21.30 -35.49
CA ALA A 15 9.57 21.98 -35.09
C ALA A 15 9.24 23.25 -34.28
N ARG A 16 9.99 23.49 -33.20
CA ARG A 16 10.25 24.81 -32.57
C ARG A 16 11.25 25.58 -33.46
N PRO A 17 11.70 26.84 -33.20
CA PRO A 17 11.35 27.87 -32.19
C PRO A 17 11.31 29.34 -32.72
N VAL A 18 10.76 30.33 -32.00
CA VAL A 18 11.30 31.72 -32.01
C VAL A 18 10.84 32.60 -30.84
N LYS A 19 11.70 33.56 -30.50
CA LYS A 19 11.73 34.50 -29.36
C LYS A 19 11.62 35.92 -29.93
N ARG A 20 10.82 36.85 -29.35
CA ARG A 20 11.08 38.32 -29.25
C ARG A 20 9.86 39.15 -28.79
N THR A 21 10.10 40.01 -27.80
CA THR A 21 9.30 41.16 -27.33
C THR A 21 9.50 42.40 -28.23
N PRO A 22 8.59 43.40 -28.22
CA PRO A 22 8.93 44.68 -27.57
C PRO A 22 7.79 45.49 -26.90
N THR A 23 8.13 46.10 -25.75
CA THR A 23 7.79 47.44 -25.18
C THR A 23 6.51 48.22 -25.55
N ARG A 24 5.77 48.67 -24.51
CA ARG A 24 5.14 50.01 -24.45
C ARG A 24 5.37 50.66 -23.06
N THR A 25 6.11 51.76 -23.06
CA THR A 25 6.31 52.79 -22.02
C THR A 25 4.97 53.50 -21.67
N ALA A 26 4.53 53.74 -20.43
CA ALA A 26 5.06 54.43 -19.22
C ALA A 26 4.65 55.92 -19.11
N LYS A 27 3.85 56.28 -18.08
CA LYS A 27 3.92 57.48 -17.17
C LYS A 27 2.60 57.65 -16.39
N ALA A 28 2.55 57.46 -15.05
CA ALA A 28 2.88 58.38 -13.92
C ALA A 28 1.68 59.28 -13.53
N ALA A 29 1.28 59.55 -12.26
CA ALA A 29 1.96 59.59 -10.96
C ALA A 29 0.92 59.50 -9.77
N LYS A 30 1.16 58.77 -8.65
CA LYS A 30 1.63 59.19 -7.29
C LYS A 30 0.48 59.48 -6.25
N PRO A 31 0.71 59.50 -4.90
CA PRO A 31 0.94 58.36 -3.98
C PRO A 31 0.14 58.46 -2.64
N ALA A 32 0.10 57.40 -1.80
CA ALA A 32 0.22 57.44 -0.32
C ALA A 32 -0.43 56.23 0.39
N ALA A 33 0.39 55.57 1.25
CA ALA A 33 0.08 54.92 2.53
C ALA A 33 -1.03 53.82 2.57
N GLN A 34 -0.88 52.64 3.17
CA GLN A 34 -0.17 52.24 4.38
C GLN A 34 0.17 50.74 4.34
N LYS A 35 1.21 50.38 5.11
CA LYS A 35 1.58 49.03 5.55
C LYS A 35 0.36 48.19 5.99
N ALA A 36 0.25 46.97 5.43
CA ALA A 36 -0.18 45.81 6.20
C ALA A 36 0.65 44.61 5.74
N ALA A 37 1.52 44.14 6.63
CA ALA A 37 2.37 42.98 6.41
C ALA A 37 1.50 41.74 6.18
N SER A 38 1.54 41.17 4.98
CA SER A 38 1.00 39.85 4.69
C SER A 38 1.83 38.82 5.45
N LYS A 39 1.36 38.44 6.63
CA LYS A 39 1.91 37.37 7.46
C LYS A 39 1.75 36.06 6.68
N SER A 40 2.82 35.67 6.00
CA SER A 40 2.98 34.37 5.34
C SER A 40 2.75 33.27 6.37
N SER A 41 1.56 32.68 6.34
CA SER A 41 1.25 31.47 7.09
C SER A 41 1.73 30.27 6.26
N PRO A 42 2.64 29.41 6.77
CA PRO A 42 3.00 28.19 6.08
C PRO A 42 1.79 27.27 6.10
N LYS A 43 1.19 27.03 4.94
CA LYS A 43 0.11 26.06 4.76
C LYS A 43 0.71 24.67 4.98
N ALA A 44 0.62 24.22 6.23
CA ALA A 44 0.99 22.89 6.66
C ALA A 44 0.39 21.85 5.70
N SER A 45 1.28 21.07 5.09
CA SER A 45 0.91 19.83 4.43
C SER A 45 0.28 18.94 5.49
N GLN A 46 -1.05 18.87 5.49
CA GLN A 46 -1.82 17.98 6.33
C GLN A 46 -1.59 16.55 5.81
N ALA A 47 -0.44 15.99 6.13
CA ALA A 47 -0.24 14.57 6.11
C ALA A 47 -1.31 14.01 7.06
N ARG A 48 -2.27 13.27 6.50
CA ARG A 48 -3.24 12.51 7.26
C ARG A 48 -2.46 11.67 8.28
N ALA A 49 -2.45 12.12 9.52
CA ALA A 49 -1.97 11.36 10.66
C ALA A 49 -2.96 10.21 10.84
N GLY A 50 -2.77 9.13 10.07
CA GLY A 50 -3.30 7.85 10.44
C GLY A 50 -2.74 7.57 11.82
N THR A 51 -3.63 7.40 12.80
CA THR A 51 -3.33 6.99 14.16
C THR A 51 -2.51 5.70 14.10
N LYS A 52 -1.19 5.82 14.00
CA LYS A 52 -0.28 4.69 14.03
C LYS A 52 -0.35 4.17 15.46
N ALA A 53 -0.81 2.94 15.62
CA ALA A 53 -0.75 2.25 16.91
C ALA A 53 0.66 2.41 17.50
N PRO A 54 0.79 2.63 18.83
CA PRO A 54 2.09 2.86 19.45
C PRO A 54 3.05 1.73 19.09
N ARG A 55 4.27 2.11 18.70
CA ARG A 55 5.29 1.20 18.15
C ARG A 55 5.59 0.01 19.09
N THR A 56 5.41 0.20 20.39
CA THR A 56 5.50 -0.84 21.43
C THR A 56 4.44 -1.93 21.28
N GLN A 57 3.16 -1.56 21.12
CA GLN A 57 2.07 -2.53 20.88
C GLN A 57 2.28 -3.33 19.59
N SER A 58 2.74 -2.67 18.52
CA SER A 58 3.03 -3.38 17.27
C SER A 58 4.17 -4.40 17.41
N THR A 59 5.11 -4.18 18.34
CA THR A 59 6.25 -5.08 18.56
C THR A 59 5.83 -6.28 19.39
N GLN A 60 5.00 -6.07 20.42
CA GLN A 60 4.39 -7.17 21.18
C GLN A 60 3.49 -8.05 20.29
N ALA A 61 2.65 -7.45 19.45
CA ALA A 61 1.80 -8.21 18.52
C ALA A 61 2.63 -9.07 17.54
N VAL A 62 3.73 -8.56 17.00
CA VAL A 62 4.63 -9.36 16.14
C VAL A 62 5.23 -10.52 16.94
N THR A 63 5.66 -10.29 18.17
CA THR A 63 6.26 -11.35 19.01
C THR A 63 5.25 -12.47 19.29
N GLN A 64 4.01 -12.12 19.63
CA GLN A 64 2.93 -13.08 19.85
C GLN A 64 2.58 -13.87 18.58
N LEU A 65 2.59 -13.22 17.41
CA LEU A 65 2.36 -13.90 16.12
C LEU A 65 3.48 -14.87 15.76
N VAL A 66 4.74 -14.48 16.01
CA VAL A 66 5.90 -15.34 15.78
C VAL A 66 5.86 -16.56 16.70
N ASP A 67 5.51 -16.35 17.97
CA ASP A 67 5.36 -17.44 18.95
C ASP A 67 4.22 -18.40 18.57
N ALA A 68 3.06 -17.85 18.19
CA ALA A 68 1.94 -18.65 17.70
C ALA A 68 2.29 -19.43 16.43
N LEU A 69 3.10 -18.88 15.52
CA LEU A 69 3.56 -19.62 14.35
C LEU A 69 4.51 -20.76 14.74
N LYS A 70 5.42 -20.53 15.69
CA LYS A 70 6.38 -21.55 16.16
C LYS A 70 5.72 -22.72 16.89
N THR A 71 4.64 -22.45 17.61
CA THR A 71 3.85 -23.47 18.32
C THR A 71 2.79 -24.13 17.43
N HIS A 72 2.59 -23.64 16.20
CA HIS A 72 1.58 -24.16 15.29
C HIS A 72 1.97 -25.53 14.74
N PRO A 73 1.05 -26.53 14.72
CA PRO A 73 1.34 -27.87 14.19
C PRO A 73 1.75 -27.85 12.70
N GLN A 74 1.29 -26.84 11.96
CA GLN A 74 1.60 -26.63 10.53
C GLN A 74 2.60 -25.49 10.30
N GLN A 75 3.50 -25.23 11.26
CA GLN A 75 4.48 -24.15 11.17
C GLN A 75 5.23 -24.16 9.83
N LYS A 76 5.80 -25.32 9.45
CA LYS A 76 6.61 -25.45 8.23
C LYS A 76 5.79 -25.10 6.99
N ASP A 77 4.59 -25.64 6.88
CA ASP A 77 3.72 -25.42 5.73
C ASP A 77 3.29 -23.95 5.61
N LEU A 78 2.99 -23.30 6.74
CA LEU A 78 2.64 -21.87 6.79
C LEU A 78 3.82 -20.98 6.37
N VAL A 79 5.04 -21.30 6.81
CA VAL A 79 6.24 -20.56 6.41
C VAL A 79 6.50 -20.75 4.92
N THR A 80 6.44 -21.99 4.42
CA THR A 80 6.63 -22.31 3.00
C THR A 80 5.57 -21.64 2.13
N ALA A 81 4.30 -21.68 2.52
CA ALA A 81 3.21 -20.94 1.89
C ALA A 81 3.48 -19.43 1.86
N GLY A 82 4.02 -18.86 2.94
CA GLY A 82 4.43 -17.46 3.00
C GLY A 82 5.60 -17.09 2.10
N GLN A 83 6.50 -18.03 1.82
CA GLN A 83 7.63 -17.80 0.91
C GLN A 83 7.20 -17.78 -0.57
N GLN A 84 6.07 -18.40 -0.91
CA GLN A 84 5.50 -18.33 -2.26
C GLN A 84 5.25 -16.88 -2.68
N LYS A 85 5.28 -16.60 -3.99
CA LYS A 85 5.08 -15.25 -4.55
C LYS A 85 3.62 -14.76 -4.50
N ASP A 86 2.80 -15.38 -3.66
CA ASP A 86 1.41 -15.00 -3.46
C ASP A 86 1.29 -13.88 -2.41
N GLN A 87 0.95 -12.69 -2.89
CA GLN A 87 0.83 -11.50 -2.05
C GLN A 87 -0.39 -11.57 -1.12
N LEU A 88 -1.47 -12.24 -1.54
CA LEU A 88 -2.65 -12.39 -0.71
C LEU A 88 -2.36 -13.37 0.43
N LEU A 89 -1.76 -14.51 0.12
CA LEU A 89 -1.44 -15.53 1.11
C LEU A 89 -0.48 -14.99 2.18
N ARG A 90 0.56 -14.24 1.76
CA ARG A 90 1.44 -13.51 2.68
C ARG A 90 0.69 -12.53 3.59
N SER A 91 -0.36 -11.88 3.09
CA SER A 91 -1.19 -11.00 3.92
C SER A 91 -2.09 -11.76 4.89
N LEU A 92 -2.60 -12.91 4.49
CA LEU A 92 -3.60 -13.67 5.24
C LEU A 92 -2.99 -14.56 6.33
N ILE A 93 -1.77 -15.08 6.16
CA ILE A 93 -1.15 -15.96 7.17
C ILE A 93 -1.01 -15.28 8.55
N PRO A 94 -0.52 -14.03 8.68
CA PRO A 94 -0.48 -13.35 9.97
C PRO A 94 -1.89 -13.11 10.55
N LEU A 95 -2.88 -12.85 9.70
CA LEU A 95 -4.28 -12.67 10.11
C LEU A 95 -4.91 -14.00 10.57
N TYR A 96 -4.52 -15.11 9.95
CA TYR A 96 -4.94 -16.46 10.31
C TYR A 96 -4.44 -16.85 11.71
N LEU A 97 -3.17 -16.58 12.00
CA LEU A 97 -2.59 -16.81 13.33
C LEU A 97 -3.22 -15.88 14.38
N ALA A 98 -3.41 -14.60 14.04
CA ALA A 98 -4.04 -13.62 14.92
C ALA A 98 -5.47 -14.01 15.33
N ARG A 99 -6.19 -14.77 14.49
CA ARG A 99 -7.55 -15.24 14.82
C ARG A 99 -7.57 -16.05 16.11
N ALA A 100 -6.61 -16.97 16.29
CA ALA A 100 -6.52 -17.79 17.50
C ALA A 100 -6.20 -16.94 18.75
N LEU A 101 -5.51 -15.81 18.55
CA LEU A 101 -5.11 -14.90 19.60
C LEU A 101 -6.10 -13.73 19.83
N ASN A 102 -7.18 -13.64 19.03
CA ASN A 102 -8.08 -12.49 18.98
C ASN A 102 -7.35 -11.13 18.82
N LEU A 103 -6.26 -11.12 18.04
CA LEU A 103 -5.47 -9.93 17.77
C LEU A 103 -5.87 -9.27 16.45
N GLU A 104 -5.81 -7.94 16.41
CA GLU A 104 -5.98 -7.18 15.18
C GLU A 104 -4.61 -6.93 14.54
N VAL A 105 -4.46 -7.20 13.25
CA VAL A 105 -3.17 -7.08 12.55
C VAL A 105 -3.24 -5.92 11.58
N THR A 106 -2.22 -5.07 11.61
CA THR A 106 -2.05 -4.00 10.61
C THR A 106 -1.11 -4.46 9.51
N SER A 107 -1.17 -3.81 8.35
CA SER A 107 -0.21 -4.05 7.26
C SER A 107 1.25 -3.83 7.69
N GLY A 108 1.49 -2.94 8.67
CA GLY A 108 2.81 -2.75 9.28
C GLY A 108 3.25 -3.95 10.12
N THR A 109 2.35 -4.52 10.92
CA THR A 109 2.59 -5.74 11.72
C THR A 109 2.93 -6.91 10.80
N THR A 110 2.16 -7.11 9.73
CA THR A 110 2.40 -8.14 8.70
C THR A 110 3.80 -8.03 8.09
N SER A 111 4.21 -6.81 7.73
CA SER A 111 5.54 -6.58 7.13
C SER A 111 6.68 -6.94 8.08
N ARG A 112 6.56 -6.53 9.36
CA ARG A 112 7.56 -6.82 10.39
C ARG A 112 7.61 -8.31 10.73
N PHE A 113 6.45 -8.98 10.76
CA PHE A 113 6.36 -10.42 10.92
C PHE A 113 7.13 -11.17 9.82
N TRP A 114 6.93 -10.82 8.54
CA TRP A 114 7.67 -11.50 7.47
C TRP A 114 9.17 -11.20 7.47
N GLY A 115 9.54 -10.01 7.95
CA GLY A 115 10.93 -9.65 8.22
C GLY A 115 11.64 -10.63 9.17
N THR A 116 10.94 -11.21 10.15
CA THR A 116 11.55 -12.19 11.08
C THR A 116 11.84 -13.54 10.44
N PHE A 117 11.20 -13.86 9.31
CA PHE A 117 11.38 -15.10 8.56
C PHE A 117 12.20 -14.91 7.26
N GLY A 118 12.83 -13.74 7.09
CA GLY A 118 13.63 -13.43 5.89
C GLY A 118 12.80 -13.18 4.62
N VAL A 119 11.47 -13.05 4.74
CA VAL A 119 10.60 -12.79 3.59
C VAL A 119 10.45 -11.28 3.40
N SER A 120 10.96 -10.78 2.27
CA SER A 120 10.77 -9.37 1.90
C SER A 120 9.30 -9.12 1.53
N TYR A 121 8.58 -8.49 2.46
CA TYR A 121 7.19 -8.11 2.25
C TYR A 121 6.89 -6.77 2.90
N ALA A 122 6.67 -5.76 2.06
CA ALA A 122 6.44 -4.40 2.50
C ALA A 122 4.96 -4.18 2.88
N ALA A 123 4.72 -3.39 3.93
CA ALA A 123 3.39 -2.97 4.35
C ALA A 123 2.47 -2.42 3.23
N PRO A 124 2.94 -1.58 2.27
CA PRO A 124 2.08 -1.13 1.17
C PRO A 124 1.59 -2.29 0.28
N ASN A 125 2.39 -3.35 0.12
CA ASN A 125 1.98 -4.53 -0.64
C ASN A 125 0.91 -5.32 0.10
N ALA A 126 1.02 -5.43 1.42
CA ALA A 126 -0.01 -6.04 2.28
C ALA A 126 -1.33 -5.28 2.19
N ALA A 127 -1.29 -3.96 2.31
CA ALA A 127 -2.47 -3.13 2.18
C ALA A 127 -3.11 -3.28 0.78
N LYS A 128 -2.30 -3.30 -0.28
CA LYS A 128 -2.78 -3.46 -1.66
C LYS A 128 -3.42 -4.84 -1.87
N ALA A 129 -2.78 -5.91 -1.42
CA ALA A 129 -3.29 -7.28 -1.57
C ALA A 129 -4.66 -7.45 -0.90
N LEU A 130 -4.81 -6.92 0.31
CA LEU A 130 -6.08 -6.97 1.06
C LEU A 130 -7.15 -6.06 0.47
N ARG A 131 -6.77 -4.93 -0.14
CA ARG A 131 -7.71 -4.04 -0.82
C ARG A 131 -8.24 -4.63 -2.13
N MET A 132 -7.39 -5.32 -2.89
CA MET A 132 -7.78 -5.93 -4.16
C MET A 132 -8.59 -7.20 -3.96
N ASN A 133 -8.33 -7.93 -2.89
CA ASN A 133 -9.02 -9.18 -2.55
C ASN A 133 -10.03 -8.92 -1.44
N THR A 134 -11.16 -8.33 -1.80
CA THR A 134 -12.25 -8.05 -0.85
C THR A 134 -12.88 -9.35 -0.34
N GLY A 135 -13.30 -9.34 0.92
CA GLY A 135 -13.99 -10.47 1.56
C GLY A 135 -13.08 -11.54 2.16
N TYR A 136 -11.75 -11.47 2.02
CA TYR A 136 -10.81 -12.37 2.71
C TYR A 136 -10.36 -11.82 4.09
N ALA A 137 -10.39 -10.49 4.24
CA ALA A 137 -10.13 -9.82 5.51
C ALA A 137 -11.19 -8.73 5.74
N GLN A 138 -11.50 -8.48 7.00
CA GLN A 138 -12.42 -7.45 7.46
C GLN A 138 -11.63 -6.32 8.11
N GLU A 139 -11.98 -5.08 7.80
CA GLU A 139 -11.42 -3.89 8.46
C GLU A 139 -12.05 -3.75 9.86
N THR A 140 -11.22 -3.52 10.86
CA THR A 140 -11.63 -3.29 12.25
C THR A 140 -11.12 -1.93 12.73
N ARG A 141 -11.44 -1.54 13.98
CA ARG A 141 -11.04 -0.22 14.51
C ARG A 141 -9.53 -0.05 14.63
N LYS A 142 -8.76 -1.11 14.93
CA LYS A 142 -7.31 -1.03 15.17
C LYS A 142 -6.50 -1.69 14.04
N GLY A 143 -7.12 -2.46 13.15
CA GLY A 143 -6.42 -3.13 12.07
C GLY A 143 -7.35 -3.93 11.17
N LYS A 144 -6.96 -5.17 10.87
CA LYS A 144 -7.72 -6.11 10.07
C LYS A 144 -7.79 -7.47 10.78
N THR A 145 -8.86 -8.19 10.51
CA THR A 145 -9.09 -9.57 10.96
C THR A 145 -9.40 -10.46 9.77
N ILE A 146 -9.12 -11.76 9.87
CA ILE A 146 -9.41 -12.71 8.79
C ILE A 146 -10.90 -13.07 8.79
N THR A 147 -11.49 -13.23 7.61
CA THR A 147 -12.86 -13.77 7.47
C THR A 147 -12.84 -15.29 7.31
N SER A 148 -13.99 -15.95 7.40
CA SER A 148 -14.11 -17.39 7.11
C SER A 148 -13.64 -17.76 5.70
N LYS A 149 -13.79 -16.85 4.73
CA LYS A 149 -13.29 -17.04 3.36
C LYS A 149 -11.75 -16.97 3.31
N GLY A 150 -11.16 -16.02 4.04
CA GLY A 150 -9.71 -15.92 4.25
C GLY A 150 -9.12 -17.20 4.85
N VAL A 151 -9.76 -17.73 5.88
CA VAL A 151 -9.34 -18.97 6.56
C VAL A 151 -9.30 -20.13 5.58
N ARG A 152 -10.38 -20.36 4.83
CA ARG A 152 -10.46 -21.43 3.83
C ARG A 152 -9.37 -21.34 2.78
N TYR A 153 -9.06 -20.12 2.33
CA TYR A 153 -8.00 -19.89 1.36
C TYR A 153 -6.61 -20.27 1.89
N VAL A 154 -6.30 -19.89 3.13
CA VAL A 154 -5.03 -20.26 3.77
C VAL A 154 -4.94 -21.77 3.97
N GLU A 155 -5.99 -22.41 4.48
CA GLU A 155 -6.03 -23.87 4.68
C GLU A 155 -5.88 -24.64 3.35
N GLN A 156 -6.50 -24.15 2.28
CA GLN A 156 -6.35 -24.75 0.95
C GLN A 156 -4.92 -24.60 0.43
N ALA A 157 -4.29 -23.45 0.63
CA ALA A 157 -2.90 -23.25 0.23
C ALA A 157 -1.94 -24.15 1.02
N ILE A 158 -2.16 -24.32 2.33
CA ILE A 158 -1.38 -25.27 3.16
C ILE A 158 -1.55 -26.70 2.64
N LYS A 159 -2.76 -27.12 2.29
CA LYS A 159 -3.01 -28.45 1.69
C LYS A 159 -2.25 -28.64 0.38
N GLN A 160 -2.14 -27.59 -0.45
CA GLN A 160 -1.38 -27.64 -1.70
C GLN A 160 0.13 -27.70 -1.49
N VAL A 161 0.65 -27.10 -0.40
CA VAL A 161 2.09 -27.19 -0.05
C VAL A 161 2.47 -28.59 0.44
N ARG A 162 1.53 -29.30 1.06
CA ARG A 162 1.73 -30.66 1.57
C ARG A 162 1.49 -31.75 0.51
N ALA A 163 0.74 -31.44 -0.54
CA ALA A 163 0.46 -32.34 -1.65
C ALA A 163 1.70 -32.54 -2.53
#